data_AF-A0A7X3AST7-F1
#
_entry.id   AF-A0A7X3AST7-F1
#
_cell.length_a   1.000
_cell.length_b   1.000
_cell.length_c   1.000
_cell.angle_alpha   90.00
_cell.angle_beta   90.00
_cell.angle_gamma   90.00
#
_symmetry.space_group_name_H-M   'P 1'
#
loop_
_entity.id
_entity.type
_entity.pdbx_description
1 polymer ?
#
loop_
_entity_poly.entity_id
_entity_poly.type
_entity_poly.pdbx_seq_one_letter_code
_entity_poly.pdbx_strand_id
1 'polypeptide(L)' 'MTAPAEGALRILTLEPVDFCCGEVLAESQMWVLAEDRTGKRLSSRIPATKAAELGLLPGGFCRRSDLHI' A
#
# COMPACT_ATOMS: atom_id res chain seq x y z
N MET A 1 4.38 -15.54 -17.81
CA MET A 1 3.94 -14.82 -16.59
C MET A 1 4.12 -15.75 -15.41
N THR A 2 5.10 -15.50 -14.56
CA THR A 2 5.30 -16.24 -13.30
C THR A 2 4.16 -15.87 -12.35
N ALA A 3 3.54 -16.86 -11.70
CA ALA A 3 2.50 -16.58 -10.72
C ALA A 3 3.09 -15.76 -9.54
N PRO A 4 2.35 -14.78 -8.99
CA PRO A 4 2.80 -14.04 -7.83
C PRO A 4 3.08 -15.00 -6.67
N ALA A 5 4.14 -14.72 -5.90
CA ALA A 5 4.54 -15.53 -4.76
C ALA A 5 3.40 -15.66 -3.74
N GLU A 6 3.37 -16.77 -3.00
CA GLU A 6 2.41 -16.94 -1.91
C GLU A 6 2.54 -15.79 -0.89
N GLY A 7 1.41 -15.12 -0.60
CA GLY A 7 1.38 -13.94 0.27
C GLY A 7 1.69 -12.60 -0.41
N ALA A 8 1.91 -12.58 -1.74
CA ALA A 8 1.99 -11.34 -2.50
C ALA A 8 0.60 -10.70 -2.68
N LEU A 9 0.54 -9.39 -2.49
CA LEU A 9 -0.64 -8.57 -2.68
C LEU A 9 -0.42 -7.68 -3.91
N ARG A 10 -1.38 -7.69 -4.83
CA ARG A 10 -1.42 -6.77 -5.96
C ARG A 10 -1.93 -5.41 -5.50
N ILE A 11 -1.19 -4.36 -5.77
CA ILE A 11 -1.65 -2.99 -5.49
C ILE A 11 -2.73 -2.63 -6.50
N LEU A 12 -3.91 -2.27 -6.01
CA LEU A 12 -5.02 -1.78 -6.82
C LEU A 12 -4.95 -0.26 -6.96
N THR A 13 -4.83 0.43 -5.83
CA THR A 13 -4.83 1.90 -5.74
C THR A 13 -3.82 2.36 -4.71
N LEU A 14 -3.22 3.52 -4.98
CA LEU A 14 -2.33 4.24 -4.09
C LEU A 14 -2.75 5.71 -4.09
N GLU A 15 -3.17 6.24 -2.95
CA GLU A 15 -3.71 7.61 -2.85
C GLU A 15 -3.03 8.39 -1.71
N PRO A 16 -2.66 9.65 -1.91
CA PRO A 16 -2.20 10.48 -0.80
C PRO A 16 -3.34 10.69 0.19
N VAL A 17 -3.02 10.63 1.48
CA VAL A 17 -3.99 10.94 2.54
C VAL A 17 -3.88 12.41 2.89
N ASP A 18 -4.97 13.14 2.72
CA ASP A 18 -5.11 14.52 3.18
C ASP A 18 -5.91 14.54 4.49
N PHE A 19 -5.39 15.25 5.50
CA PHE A 19 -6.06 15.43 6.79
C PHE A 19 -6.64 16.85 6.85
N CYS A 20 -7.95 16.97 6.61
CA CYS A 20 -8.63 18.27 6.58
C CYS A 20 -8.79 18.95 7.96
N CYS A 21 -8.39 18.30 9.06
CA CYS A 21 -8.67 18.75 10.43
C CYS A 21 -7.58 19.67 11.02
N GLY A 22 -6.58 20.08 10.24
CA GLY A 22 -5.41 20.82 10.73
C GLY A 22 -4.38 19.95 11.46
N GLU A 23 -4.53 18.63 11.41
CA GLU A 23 -3.55 17.68 11.92
C GLU A 23 -2.35 17.63 10.98
N VAL A 24 -1.20 18.15 11.43
CA VAL A 24 0.06 18.04 10.70
C VAL A 24 0.73 16.75 11.14
N LEU A 25 0.64 15.72 10.31
CA LEU A 25 1.43 14.52 10.52
C LEU A 25 2.91 14.82 10.32
N ALA A 26 3.76 14.13 11.09
CA ALA A 26 5.21 14.25 10.98
C ALA A 26 5.72 13.90 9.57
N GLU A 27 4.99 13.06 8.85
CA GLU A 27 5.26 12.72 7.46
C GLU A 27 3.97 12.45 6.67
N SER A 28 4.01 12.74 5.38
CA SER A 28 2.92 12.46 4.44
C SER A 28 2.57 10.98 4.44
N GLN A 29 1.27 10.68 4.32
CA GLN A 29 0.77 9.31 4.35
C GLN A 29 0.17 8.93 3.00
N MET A 30 0.23 7.63 2.70
CA MET A 30 -0.37 7.01 1.54
C MET A 30 -1.38 5.97 2.00
N TRP A 31 -2.55 6.00 1.41
CA TRP A 31 -3.54 4.94 1.48
C TRP A 31 -3.26 3.93 0.38
N VAL A 32 -3.20 2.65 0.76
CA VAL A 32 -2.91 1.54 -0.13
C VAL A 32 -4.08 0.58 -0.11
N LEU A 33 -4.68 0.36 -1.27
CA LEU A 33 -5.62 -0.73 -1.48
C LEU A 33 -4.90 -1.84 -2.25
N ALA A 34 -4.85 -3.03 -1.68
CA ALA A 34 -4.22 -4.19 -2.29
C ALA A 34 -5.13 -5.42 -2.23
N GLU A 35 -4.89 -6.40 -3.09
CA GLU A 35 -5.70 -7.61 -3.21
C GLU A 35 -4.80 -8.85 -3.30
N ASP A 36 -5.15 -9.90 -2.57
CA ASP A 36 -4.45 -11.18 -2.67
C ASP A 36 -4.95 -12.02 -3.84
N ARG A 37 -4.28 -13.16 -4.09
CA ARG A 37 -4.65 -14.08 -5.17
C ARG A 37 -6.06 -14.68 -5.06
N THR A 38 -6.69 -14.60 -3.88
CA THR A 38 -8.05 -15.09 -3.62
C THR A 38 -9.11 -14.01 -3.80
N GLY A 39 -8.71 -12.78 -4.16
CA GLY A 39 -9.61 -11.64 -4.28
C GLY A 39 -9.87 -10.93 -2.94
N LYS A 40 -9.20 -11.32 -1.86
CA LYS A 40 -9.36 -10.67 -0.57
C LYS A 40 -8.61 -9.34 -0.57
N ARG A 41 -9.32 -8.27 -0.25
CA ARG A 41 -8.75 -6.92 -0.21
C ARG A 41 -8.18 -6.58 1.16
N LEU A 42 -7.07 -5.86 1.14
CA LEU A 42 -6.44 -5.23 2.28
C LEU A 42 -6.37 -3.73 2.01
N SER A 43 -6.84 -2.96 2.98
CA SER A 43 -6.68 -1.51 3.01
C SER A 43 -5.72 -1.18 4.14
N SER A 44 -4.66 -0.43 3.86
CA SER A 44 -3.71 0.01 4.87
C SER A 44 -3.25 1.44 4.60
N ARG A 45 -2.90 2.15 5.67
CA ARG A 45 -2.23 3.44 5.59
C ARG A 45 -0.76 3.25 5.95
N ILE A 46 0.12 3.75 5.10
CA ILE A 46 1.57 3.72 5.33
C ILE A 46 2.19 5.08 5.07
N PRO A 47 3.40 5.39 5.60
CA PRO A 47 4.08 6.59 5.22
C PRO A 47 4.49 6.61 3.76
N ALA A 48 4.46 7.81 3.17
CA ALA A 48 4.82 8.03 1.78
C ALA A 48 6.27 7.64 1.49
N THR A 49 7.18 7.87 2.45
CA THR A 49 8.60 7.44 2.35
C THR A 49 8.70 5.93 2.18
N LYS A 50 7.99 5.16 3.03
CA LYS A 50 7.95 3.70 2.95
C LYS A 50 7.36 3.22 1.63
N ALA A 51 6.27 3.86 1.16
CA ALA A 51 5.66 3.53 -0.14
C ALA A 51 6.66 3.73 -1.30
N ALA A 52 7.44 4.81 -1.26
CA ALA A 52 8.47 5.13 -2.25
C ALA A 52 9.67 4.17 -2.19
N GLU A 53 10.17 3.84 -0.99
CA GLU A 53 11.24 2.87 -0.77
C GLU A 53 10.89 1.48 -1.29
N LEU A 54 9.63 1.07 -1.11
CA LEU A 54 9.10 -0.19 -1.63
C LEU A 54 8.78 -0.14 -3.13
N GLY A 55 8.83 1.05 -3.76
CA GLY A 55 8.49 1.25 -5.16
C GLY A 55 7.03 0.87 -5.48
N LEU A 56 6.10 1.12 -4.55
CA LEU A 56 4.70 0.73 -4.73
C LEU A 56 4.06 1.52 -5.87
N LEU A 57 3.44 0.78 -6.79
CA LEU A 57 2.73 1.33 -7.94
C LEU A 57 1.45 0.51 -8.18
N PRO A 58 0.36 1.12 -8.66
CA PRO A 58 -0.82 0.38 -9.12
C PRO A 58 -0.45 -0.71 -10.13
N GLY A 59 -0.98 -1.92 -9.93
CA GLY A 59 -0.64 -3.11 -10.71
C GLY A 59 0.64 -3.83 -10.27
N GLY A 60 1.46 -3.21 -9.42
CA GLY A 60 2.63 -3.82 -8.78
C GLY A 60 2.24 -4.81 -7.67
N PHE A 61 3.25 -5.40 -7.05
CA PHE A 61 3.08 -6.37 -5.97
C PHE A 61 3.93 -6.01 -4.75
N CYS A 62 3.40 -6.30 -3.55
CA CYS A 62 4.13 -6.18 -2.29
C CYS A 62 3.83 -7.39 -1.39
N ARG A 63 4.59 -7.55 -0.30
CA ARG A 63 4.28 -8.53 0.74
C ARG A 63 3.31 -7.90 1.74
N ARG A 64 2.47 -8.73 2.36
CA ARG A 64 1.56 -8.27 3.42
C ARG A 64 2.29 -7.56 4.57
N SER A 65 3.47 -8.07 4.95
CA SER A 65 4.29 -7.49 6.02
C SER A 65 4.81 -6.09 5.70
N ASP A 66 4.91 -5.73 4.41
CA ASP A 66 5.36 -4.40 3.99
C ASP A 66 4.30 -3.33 4.33
N LEU A 67 3.01 -3.73 4.35
CA LEU A 67 1.87 -2.86 4.65
C LEU A 67 1.49 -2.82 6.14
N HIS A 68 2.22 -3.53 7.00
CA HIS A 68 2.12 -3.41 8.46
C HIS A 68 3.20 -2.43 8.94
N ILE A 69 2.82 -1.51 9.84
CA ILE A 69 3.70 -0.58 10.55
C ILE A 69 3.48 -0.79 12.04
#